data_AF-A0A2U2HEU6-F1
#
_entry.id   AF-A0A2U2HEU6-F1
#
_cell.length_a   1.000
_cell.length_b   1.000
_cell.length_c   1.000
_cell.angle_alpha   90.00
_cell.angle_beta   90.00
_cell.angle_gamma   90.00
#
_symmetry.space_group_name_H-M   'P 1'
#
loop_
_entity.id
_entity.type
_entity.pdbx_description
1 polymer ?
#
loop_
_entity_poly.entity_id
_entity_poly.type
_entity_poly.pdbx_seq_one_letter_code
_entity_poly.pdbx_strand_id
1 'polypeptide(L)' 'MTKDTKAAFSWIDPLLLSAQLSDDERMVRDATAAYCQNKLQPRILEAFRHE' A
#
# COMPACT_ATOMS: atom_id res chain seq x y z
N MET A 1 12.75 24.29 27.64
CA MET A 1 12.79 22.85 27.34
C MET A 1 12.09 22.62 26.01
N THR A 2 12.84 22.63 24.90
CA THR A 2 12.32 22.29 23.58
C THR A 2 12.32 20.77 23.46
N LYS A 3 11.14 20.16 23.41
CA LYS A 3 10.98 18.72 23.25
C LYS A 3 11.21 18.41 21.76
N ASP A 4 12.36 17.82 21.44
CA ASP A 4 12.65 17.30 20.10
C ASP A 4 11.61 16.22 19.74
N THR A 5 10.65 16.58 18.90
CA THR A 5 9.68 15.65 18.33
C THR A 5 10.35 14.94 17.17
N LYS A 6 10.83 13.71 17.41
CA LYS A 6 11.37 12.85 16.34
C LYS A 6 10.27 12.56 15.32
N ALA A 7 10.60 12.64 14.03
CA ALA A 7 9.71 12.23 12.96
C ALA A 7 9.37 10.73 13.09
N ALA A 8 8.11 10.36 12.82
CA ALA A 8 7.67 8.97 12.87
C ALA A 8 8.28 8.20 11.69
N PHE A 9 8.94 7.08 11.98
CA PHE A 9 9.55 6.21 10.97
C PHE A 9 8.64 5.02 10.67
N SER A 10 8.35 4.79 9.39
CA SER A 10 7.55 3.68 8.90
C SER A 10 8.43 2.64 8.24
N TRP A 11 8.49 1.41 8.78
CA TRP A 11 9.27 0.33 8.17
C TRP A 11 8.68 -0.16 6.84
N ILE A 12 7.37 -0.03 6.65
CA ILE A 12 6.70 -0.42 5.40
C ILE A 12 6.84 0.66 4.32
N ASP A 13 7.21 1.88 4.70
CA ASP A 13 7.44 3.00 3.79
C ASP A 13 8.59 3.89 4.32
N PRO A 14 9.86 3.42 4.28
CA PRO A 14 11.00 4.12 4.90
C PRO A 14 11.28 5.51 4.35
N LEU A 15 10.86 5.76 3.11
CA LEU A 15 11.07 7.01 2.39
C LEU A 15 9.78 7.83 2.24
N LEU A 16 8.70 7.42 2.89
CA LEU A 16 7.39 8.08 2.84
C LEU A 16 6.91 8.32 1.40
N LEU A 17 7.05 7.31 0.54
CA LEU A 17 6.58 7.33 -0.85
C LEU A 17 5.12 7.79 -0.93
N SER A 18 4.28 7.37 0.01
CA SER A 18 2.86 7.78 0.08
C SER A 18 2.68 9.31 0.20
N ALA A 19 3.63 10.01 0.83
CA ALA A 19 3.61 11.46 0.98
C ALA A 19 4.17 12.20 -0.25
N GLN A 20 4.86 11.51 -1.15
CA GLN A 20 5.39 12.07 -2.40
C GLN A 20 4.38 12.00 -3.55
N LEU A 21 3.34 11.16 -3.41
CA LEU A 21 2.26 11.04 -4.40
C LEU A 21 1.28 12.21 -4.31
N SER A 22 0.70 12.55 -5.46
CA SER A 22 -0.50 13.38 -5.54
C SER A 22 -1.74 12.62 -5.05
N ASP A 23 -2.86 13.35 -4.85
CA ASP A 23 -4.13 12.74 -4.44
C ASP A 23 -4.67 11.74 -5.48
N ASP A 24 -4.56 12.07 -6.76
CA ASP A 24 -4.99 11.19 -7.84
C ASP A 24 -4.18 9.90 -7.89
N GLU A 25 -2.85 9.98 -7.73
CA GLU A 25 -1.99 8.81 -7.68
C GLU A 25 -2.29 7.92 -6.47
N ARG A 26 -2.58 8.51 -5.30
CA ARG A 26 -3.05 7.75 -4.13
C ARG A 26 -4.37 7.06 -4.41
N MET A 27 -5.32 7.75 -5.02
CA MET A 27 -6.63 7.19 -5.35
C MET A 27 -6.51 6.01 -6.32
N VAL A 28 -5.69 6.13 -7.37
CA VAL A 28 -5.42 5.05 -8.32
C VAL A 28 -4.76 3.86 -7.64
N ARG A 29 -3.73 4.10 -6.81
CA ARG A 29 -3.03 3.06 -6.04
C ARG A 29 -4.00 2.27 -5.17
N ASP A 30 -4.85 2.98 -4.42
CA ASP A 30 -5.78 2.36 -3.48
C ASP A 30 -6.87 1.55 -4.23
N ALA A 31 -7.35 2.06 -5.38
CA ALA A 31 -8.25 1.33 -6.25
C ALA A 31 -7.62 0.05 -6.84
N THR A 32 -6.36 0.14 -7.29
CA THR A 32 -5.60 -1.02 -7.77
C THR A 32 -5.43 -2.06 -6.66
N ALA A 33 -5.04 -1.64 -5.45
CA ALA A 33 -4.89 -2.54 -4.31
C ALA A 33 -6.21 -3.26 -4.00
N ALA A 34 -7.33 -2.54 -3.96
CA ALA A 34 -8.64 -3.13 -3.73
C ALA A 34 -9.02 -4.15 -4.83
N TYR A 35 -8.75 -3.86 -6.10
CA TYR A 35 -9.02 -4.80 -7.19
C TYR A 35 -8.17 -6.07 -7.06
N CYS A 36 -6.87 -5.92 -6.79
CA CYS A 36 -5.96 -7.05 -6.62
C CYS A 36 -6.42 -7.98 -5.49
N GLN A 37 -6.79 -7.44 -4.33
CA GLN A 37 -7.25 -8.27 -3.21
C GLN A 37 -8.60 -8.93 -3.50
N ASN A 38 -9.56 -8.19 -4.03
CA ASN A 38 -10.92 -8.71 -4.18
C ASN A 38 -11.10 -9.63 -5.41
N LYS A 39 -10.30 -9.45 -6.46
CA LYS A 39 -10.50 -10.15 -7.75
C LYS A 39 -9.35 -11.06 -8.11
N LEU A 40 -8.10 -10.68 -7.86
CA LEU A 40 -6.94 -11.45 -8.30
C LEU A 40 -6.49 -12.48 -7.25
N GLN A 41 -6.41 -12.08 -5.98
CA GLN A 41 -6.00 -12.95 -4.88
C GLN A 41 -6.79 -14.27 -4.80
N PRO A 42 -8.15 -14.29 -4.83
CA PRO A 42 -8.87 -15.56 -4.77
C PRO A 42 -8.62 -16.43 -6.01
N ARG A 43 -8.49 -15.83 -7.19
CA ARG A 43 -8.26 -16.58 -8.44
C ARG A 43 -6.91 -17.26 -8.47
N ILE A 44 -5.89 -16.64 -7.88
CA ILE A 44 -4.56 -17.25 -7.80
C ILE A 44 -4.59 -18.49 -6.90
N LEU A 45 -5.32 -18.43 -5.78
CA LEU A 45 -5.47 -19.57 -4.87
C LEU A 45 -6.24 -20.72 -5.53
N GLU A 46 -7.29 -20.42 -6.30
CA GLU A 46 -8.04 -21.43 -7.06
C GLU A 46 -7.20 -22.03 -8.20
N ALA A 47 -6.44 -21.20 -8.93
CA ALA A 47 -5.54 -21.66 -9.98
C ALA A 47 -4.52 -22.66 -9.42
N PHE A 48 -3.84 -22.35 -8.32
CA PHE A 48 -2.89 -23.26 -7.67
C PHE A 48 -3.51 -24.56 -7.11
N ARG A 49 -4.83 -24.63 -6.92
CA ARG A 49 -5.51 -25.87 -6.48
C ARG A 49 -5.94 -26.78 -7.63
N HIS A 50 -5.97 -26.24 -8.85
CA HIS A 50 -6.42 -26.94 -10.06
C HIS A 50 -5.28 -27.15 -11.07
N GLU A 51 -4.03 -26.88 -10.66
CA GLU A 51 -2.79 -27.22 -11.37
C GLU A 51 -2.21 -28.54 -10.87
#